data_AF-A0A7S3NWL8-F1
#
_entry.id   AF-A0A7S3NWL8-F1
#
_cell.length_a   1.000
_cell.length_b   1.000
_cell.length_c   1.000
_cell.angle_alpha   90.00
_cell.angle_beta   90.00
_cell.angle_gamma   90.00
#
_symmetry.space_group_name_H-M   'P 1'
#
loop_
_entity.id
_entity.type
_entity.pdbx_description
1 polymer ?
#
loop_
_entity_poly.entity_id
_entity_poly.type
_entity_poly.pdbx_seq_one_letter_code
_entity_poly.pdbx_strand_id
1 'polypeptide(L)'
;NRNDALSSFSSRGPGVGTASHPLQKPDISAPGEQVRSAYPTNDSAYATLSGTSMACPAVAGLTALILSANPSLTVDQVREIIIKTAVTSLPAPNGGQSTCSGVSYTQVPNYHYGYGRIDAQAAVQAALKYC
;
A
#
# COMPACT_ATOMS: atom_id res chain seq x y z
N ASN A 1 3.89 -9.33 -1.02
CA ASN A 1 4.99 -10.05 -1.67
C ASN A 1 4.50 -10.66 -3.00
N ARG A 2 5.20 -11.64 -3.62
CA ARG A 2 4.72 -12.29 -4.86
C ARG A 2 3.38 -13.02 -4.73
N ASN A 3 2.97 -13.36 -3.50
CA ASN A 3 1.72 -14.04 -3.21
C ASN A 3 0.71 -13.10 -2.52
N ASP A 4 0.91 -11.79 -2.60
CA ASP A 4 0.08 -10.77 -1.95
C ASP A 4 -0.04 -10.82 -0.43
N ALA A 5 0.67 -11.75 0.22
CA ALA A 5 0.76 -11.81 1.66
C ALA A 5 1.57 -10.63 2.20
N LEU A 6 1.16 -10.15 3.37
CA LEU A 6 1.88 -9.15 4.14
C LEU A 6 3.23 -9.73 4.52
N SER A 7 4.31 -9.04 4.16
CA SER A 7 5.65 -9.43 4.55
C SER A 7 5.82 -9.42 6.07
N SER A 8 6.61 -10.37 6.59
CA SER A 8 6.84 -10.51 8.04
C SER A 8 7.48 -9.26 8.67
N PHE A 9 8.27 -8.52 7.88
CA PHE A 9 8.93 -7.28 8.28
C PHE A 9 8.02 -6.03 8.21
N SER A 10 6.81 -6.14 7.64
CA SER A 10 5.92 -4.99 7.55
C SER A 10 5.44 -4.60 8.95
N SER A 11 5.72 -3.36 9.35
CA SER A 11 5.14 -2.80 10.57
C SER A 11 3.62 -2.80 10.49
N ARG A 12 2.98 -3.07 11.62
CA ARG A 12 1.52 -3.16 11.74
C ARG A 12 1.05 -2.04 12.66
N GLY A 13 -0.18 -1.61 12.45
CA GLY A 13 -0.82 -0.66 13.35
C GLY A 13 -1.29 -1.30 14.66
N PRO A 14 -2.14 -0.59 15.41
CA PRO A 14 -2.53 0.81 15.18
C PRO A 14 -1.33 1.77 15.23
N GLY A 15 -1.45 2.91 14.55
CA GLY A 15 -0.51 4.02 14.73
C GLY A 15 -0.66 4.65 16.12
N VAL A 16 0.33 5.44 16.55
CA VAL A 16 0.29 6.15 17.83
C VAL A 16 -0.89 7.13 17.85
N GLY A 17 -1.98 6.74 18.50
CA GLY A 17 -3.17 7.55 18.77
C GLY A 17 -3.43 7.65 20.28
N THR A 18 -4.66 7.98 20.68
CA THR A 18 -5.05 7.87 22.10
C THR A 18 -5.55 6.46 22.39
N ALA A 19 -5.57 6.05 23.66
CA ALA A 19 -6.07 4.73 24.05
C ALA A 19 -7.52 4.49 23.59
N SER A 20 -8.35 5.55 23.53
CA SER A 20 -9.75 5.49 23.08
C SER A 20 -9.92 5.65 21.57
N HIS A 21 -8.92 6.22 20.88
CA HIS A 21 -8.95 6.49 19.44
C HIS A 21 -7.59 6.13 18.82
N PRO A 22 -7.29 4.83 18.65
CA PRO A 22 -6.10 4.41 17.94
C PRO A 22 -6.15 4.89 16.49
N LEU A 23 -5.00 5.32 15.95
CA LEU A 23 -4.94 5.76 14.55
C LEU A 23 -4.91 4.54 13.62
N GLN A 24 -5.77 4.56 12.60
CA GLN A 24 -5.73 3.57 11.52
C GLN A 24 -4.43 3.74 10.72
N LYS A 25 -3.51 2.78 10.90
CA LYS A 25 -2.29 2.62 10.10
C LYS A 25 -1.98 1.13 9.89
N PRO A 26 -1.33 0.76 8.78
CA PRO A 26 -1.04 1.60 7.61
C PRO A 26 -2.32 2.05 6.90
N ASP A 27 -2.22 3.03 5.99
CA ASP A 27 -3.34 3.40 5.11
C ASP A 27 -3.48 2.41 3.95
N ILE A 28 -2.37 2.04 3.32
CA ILE A 28 -2.38 1.19 2.12
C ILE A 28 -1.14 0.32 2.10
N SER A 29 -1.22 -0.80 1.39
CA SER A 29 -0.13 -1.72 1.14
C SER A 29 0.29 -1.72 -0.33
N ALA A 30 1.58 -1.99 -0.57
CA ALA A 30 2.13 -2.11 -1.91
C ALA A 30 3.24 -3.17 -1.95
N PRO A 31 3.62 -3.67 -3.13
CA PRO A 31 4.73 -4.60 -3.27
C PRO A 31 6.04 -4.01 -2.72
N GLY A 32 6.61 -4.66 -1.71
CA GLY A 32 7.87 -4.25 -1.10
C GLY A 32 8.82 -5.41 -0.80
N GLU A 33 8.52 -6.64 -1.24
CA GLU A 33 9.38 -7.80 -1.01
C GLU A 33 9.90 -8.33 -2.35
N GLN A 34 11.22 -8.54 -2.43
CA GLN A 34 11.91 -8.98 -3.64
C GLN A 34 11.63 -8.07 -4.86
N VAL A 35 11.67 -6.75 -4.64
CA VAL A 35 11.50 -5.76 -5.70
C VAL A 35 12.84 -5.51 -6.39
N ARG A 36 12.90 -5.77 -7.69
CA ARG A 36 14.09 -5.50 -8.52
C ARG A 36 14.08 -4.04 -8.97
N SER A 37 15.14 -3.30 -8.68
CA SER A 37 15.31 -1.90 -9.08
C SER A 37 16.77 -1.60 -9.43
N ALA A 38 17.01 -0.43 -10.03
CA ALA A 38 18.36 0.07 -10.32
C ALA A 38 19.18 0.18 -9.03
N TYR A 39 20.49 -0.08 -9.11
CA TYR A 39 21.37 -0.15 -7.95
C TYR A 39 22.70 0.55 -8.22
N PRO A 40 23.27 1.33 -7.27
CA PRO A 40 24.39 2.23 -7.55
C PRO A 40 25.75 1.51 -7.48
N THR A 41 25.90 0.39 -8.19
CA THR A 41 27.20 -0.28 -8.35
C THR A 41 27.80 -0.08 -9.74
N ASN A 42 26.98 0.17 -10.77
CA ASN A 42 27.34 0.67 -12.10
C ASN A 42 26.08 1.10 -12.89
N ASP A 43 26.26 1.67 -14.08
CA ASP A 43 25.17 2.25 -14.91
C ASP A 43 24.12 1.24 -15.41
N SER A 44 24.39 -0.06 -15.31
CA SER A 44 23.48 -1.14 -15.73
C SER A 44 23.08 -2.05 -14.57
N ALA A 45 23.44 -1.70 -13.34
CA ALA A 45 23.24 -2.57 -12.19
C ALA A 45 21.80 -2.54 -11.68
N TYR A 46 21.34 -3.73 -11.33
CA TYR A 46 20.06 -3.95 -10.66
C TYR A 46 20.27 -4.81 -9.43
N ALA A 47 19.51 -4.52 -8.38
CA ALA A 47 19.45 -5.35 -7.18
C ALA A 47 18.00 -5.66 -6.85
N THR A 48 17.80 -6.79 -6.19
CA THR A 48 16.50 -7.20 -5.65
C THR A 48 16.52 -6.95 -4.15
N LEU A 49 15.70 -6.01 -3.69
CA LEU A 49 15.66 -5.59 -2.29
C LEU A 49 14.26 -5.82 -1.70
N SER A 50 14.19 -5.89 -0.38
CA SER A 50 12.95 -6.02 0.38
C SER A 50 12.88 -4.94 1.46
N GLY A 51 11.74 -4.31 1.60
CA GLY A 51 11.45 -3.31 2.62
C GLY A 51 10.22 -2.47 2.27
N THR A 52 9.64 -1.81 3.28
CA THR A 52 8.63 -0.77 3.05
C THR A 52 9.19 0.40 2.24
N SER A 53 10.51 0.60 2.25
CA SER A 53 11.23 1.52 1.36
C SER A 53 11.07 1.21 -0.13
N MET A 54 10.68 -0.02 -0.51
CA MET A 54 10.34 -0.38 -1.89
C MET A 54 8.84 -0.25 -2.17
N ALA A 55 8.00 -0.44 -1.16
CA ALA A 55 6.56 -0.21 -1.26
C ALA A 55 6.22 1.29 -1.40
N CYS A 56 6.92 2.16 -0.67
CA CYS A 56 6.74 3.62 -0.71
C CYS A 56 6.87 4.21 -2.13
N PRO A 57 7.96 3.99 -2.89
CA PRO A 57 8.09 4.53 -4.25
C PRO A 57 7.08 3.92 -5.23
N ALA A 58 6.57 2.70 -5.00
CA ALA A 58 5.49 2.14 -5.81
C ALA A 58 4.18 2.93 -5.65
N VAL A 59 3.83 3.31 -4.40
CA VAL A 59 2.67 4.19 -4.14
C VAL A 59 2.92 5.59 -4.69
N ALA A 60 4.14 6.14 -4.57
CA ALA A 60 4.48 7.44 -5.15
C ALA A 60 4.34 7.46 -6.69
N GLY A 61 4.79 6.39 -7.35
CA GLY A 61 4.61 6.21 -8.79
C GLY A 61 3.13 6.11 -9.19
N LEU A 62 2.31 5.41 -8.40
CA LEU A 62 0.86 5.38 -8.61
C LEU A 62 0.23 6.76 -8.49
N THR A 63 0.57 7.52 -7.45
CA THR A 63 0.13 8.91 -7.29
C THR A 63 0.48 9.77 -8.51
N ALA A 64 1.70 9.62 -9.04
CA ALA A 64 2.11 10.33 -10.25
C ALA A 64 1.28 9.93 -11.48
N LEU A 65 0.93 8.64 -11.64
CA LEU A 65 0.05 8.17 -12.72
C LEU A 65 -1.37 8.74 -12.60
N ILE A 66 -1.93 8.76 -11.38
CA ILE A 66 -3.25 9.35 -11.11
C ILE A 66 -3.27 10.83 -11.49
N LEU A 67 -2.27 11.60 -11.04
CA LEU A 67 -2.17 13.03 -11.35
C LEU A 67 -1.87 13.29 -12.83
N SER A 68 -1.15 12.38 -13.51
CA SER A 68 -0.96 12.47 -14.96
C SER A 68 -2.26 12.24 -15.73
N ALA A 69 -3.15 11.39 -15.21
CA ALA A 69 -4.45 11.14 -15.80
C ALA A 69 -5.45 12.27 -15.53
N ASN A 70 -5.39 12.89 -14.35
CA ASN A 70 -6.21 14.04 -13.98
C ASN A 70 -5.44 15.01 -13.06
N PRO A 71 -4.83 16.07 -13.63
CA PRO A 71 -4.00 17.02 -12.87
C PRO A 71 -4.77 17.93 -11.91
N SER A 72 -6.10 18.03 -12.01
CA SER A 72 -6.90 18.90 -11.13
C SER A 72 -7.27 18.25 -9.80
N LEU A 73 -6.92 16.96 -9.60
CA LEU A 73 -7.21 16.25 -8.36
C LEU A 73 -6.42 16.83 -7.18
N THR A 74 -7.09 17.00 -6.05
CA THR A 74 -6.45 17.35 -4.79
C THR A 74 -5.80 16.14 -4.15
N VAL A 75 -4.91 16.37 -3.17
CA VAL A 75 -4.26 15.29 -2.41
C VAL A 75 -5.28 14.35 -1.75
N ASP A 76 -6.37 14.90 -1.22
CA ASP A 76 -7.42 14.10 -0.59
C ASP A 76 -8.18 13.25 -1.60
N GLN A 77 -8.45 13.78 -2.79
CA GLN A 77 -9.10 13.04 -3.87
C GLN A 77 -8.19 11.92 -4.39
N VAL A 78 -6.89 12.16 -4.52
CA VAL A 78 -5.92 11.12 -4.88
C VAL A 78 -5.89 10.01 -3.82
N ARG A 79 -5.82 10.39 -2.54
CA ARG A 79 -5.86 9.43 -1.42
C ARG A 79 -7.16 8.61 -1.44
N GLU A 80 -8.29 9.27 -1.68
CA GLU A 80 -9.60 8.63 -1.78
C GLU A 80 -9.66 7.63 -2.94
N ILE A 81 -9.17 8.00 -4.13
CA ILE A 81 -9.10 7.11 -5.29
C ILE A 81 -8.27 5.86 -4.95
N ILE A 82 -7.08 6.04 -4.36
CA ILE A 82 -6.21 4.91 -3.99
C ILE A 82 -6.90 3.98 -2.99
N ILE A 83 -7.58 4.54 -1.98
CA ILE A 83 -8.30 3.75 -0.97
C ILE A 83 -9.48 2.99 -1.58
N LYS A 84 -10.31 3.67 -2.38
CA LYS A 84 -11.54 3.09 -2.96
C LYS A 84 -11.26 2.00 -4.00
N THR A 85 -10.09 2.04 -4.64
CA THR A 85 -9.69 1.10 -5.68
C THR A 85 -8.78 -0.01 -5.17
N ALA A 86 -8.43 0.01 -3.87
CA ALA A 86 -7.56 -0.98 -3.27
C ALA A 86 -8.16 -2.41 -3.33
N VAL A 87 -7.30 -3.39 -3.58
CA VAL A 87 -7.65 -4.81 -3.48
C VAL A 87 -7.70 -5.21 -2.00
N THR A 88 -8.85 -5.68 -1.55
CA THR A 88 -9.12 -6.05 -0.14
C THR A 88 -9.09 -7.55 0.10
N SER A 89 -9.34 -8.36 -0.94
CA SER A 89 -9.23 -9.81 -0.87
C SER A 89 -7.76 -10.21 -0.89
N LEU A 90 -7.14 -10.15 0.29
CA LEU A 90 -5.72 -10.43 0.49
C LEU A 90 -5.54 -11.66 1.37
N PRO A 91 -4.49 -12.46 1.14
CA PRO A 91 -4.24 -13.64 1.94
C PRO A 91 -3.81 -13.28 3.36
N ALA A 92 -3.80 -14.28 4.23
CA ALA A 92 -3.33 -14.11 5.60
C ALA A 92 -1.88 -13.55 5.61
N PRO A 93 -1.55 -12.66 6.55
CA PRO A 93 -0.19 -12.16 6.75
C PRO A 93 0.81 -13.31 6.94
N ASN A 94 2.01 -13.17 6.36
CA ASN A 94 3.11 -14.09 6.67
C ASN A 94 3.45 -13.97 8.17
N GLY A 95 3.60 -15.12 8.83
CA GLY A 95 3.81 -15.19 10.29
C GLY A 95 2.55 -15.51 11.10
N GLY A 96 1.42 -15.82 10.45
CA GLY A 96 0.25 -16.45 11.09
C GLY A 96 -0.62 -15.52 11.96
N GLN A 97 -0.21 -14.27 12.17
CA GLN A 97 -1.01 -13.28 12.89
C GLN A 97 -2.21 -12.85 12.05
N SER A 98 -3.36 -13.49 12.32
CA SER A 98 -4.63 -13.20 11.66
C SER A 98 -5.38 -12.01 12.29
N THR A 99 -4.92 -11.54 13.44
CA THR A 99 -5.45 -10.36 14.11
C THR A 99 -4.32 -9.48 14.62
N CYS A 100 -4.61 -8.19 14.71
CA CYS A 100 -3.73 -7.20 15.33
C CYS A 100 -4.63 -6.24 16.13
N SER A 101 -4.36 -6.07 17.43
CA SER A 101 -5.21 -5.28 18.34
C SER A 101 -6.71 -5.60 18.24
N GLY A 102 -7.04 -6.89 18.10
CA GLY A 102 -8.42 -7.38 17.98
C GLY A 102 -9.06 -7.23 16.59
N VAL A 103 -8.40 -6.56 15.63
CA VAL A 103 -8.90 -6.36 14.26
C VAL A 103 -8.37 -7.47 13.36
N SER A 104 -9.27 -8.11 12.58
CA SER A 104 -8.90 -9.18 11.65
C SER A 104 -8.27 -8.64 10.37
N TYR A 105 -7.34 -9.38 9.76
CA TYR A 105 -6.78 -9.04 8.44
C TYR A 105 -7.82 -8.99 7.29
N THR A 106 -9.00 -9.57 7.50
CA THR A 106 -10.11 -9.58 6.54
C THR A 106 -11.05 -8.38 6.66
N GLN A 107 -10.97 -7.64 7.77
CA GLN A 107 -11.74 -6.40 7.97
C GLN A 107 -11.09 -5.25 7.18
N VAL A 108 -11.87 -4.25 6.77
CA VAL A 108 -11.35 -3.09 6.03
C VAL A 108 -11.89 -1.80 6.66
N PRO A 109 -11.01 -0.87 7.07
CA PRO A 109 -9.56 -1.02 7.11
C PRO A 109 -9.11 -1.97 8.23
N ASN A 110 -7.88 -2.48 8.14
CA ASN A 110 -7.25 -3.26 9.21
C ASN A 110 -5.81 -2.81 9.49
N TYR A 111 -5.24 -3.24 10.61
CA TYR A 111 -3.86 -2.86 11.00
C TYR A 111 -2.75 -3.66 10.30
N HIS A 112 -3.11 -4.57 9.39
CA HIS A 112 -2.16 -5.33 8.56
C HIS A 112 -1.94 -4.62 7.22
N TYR A 113 -2.99 -4.53 6.42
CA TYR A 113 -2.98 -4.03 5.05
C TYR A 113 -3.51 -2.60 4.90
N GLY A 114 -4.08 -2.02 5.95
CA GLY A 114 -4.81 -0.77 5.85
C GLY A 114 -6.12 -0.96 5.10
N TYR A 115 -6.36 -0.13 4.11
CA TYR A 115 -7.50 -0.23 3.19
C TYR A 115 -7.30 -1.28 2.09
N GLY A 116 -6.12 -1.90 1.99
CA GLY A 116 -5.83 -2.97 1.02
C GLY A 116 -4.52 -2.77 0.28
N ARG A 117 -4.33 -3.52 -0.80
CA ARG A 117 -3.18 -3.39 -1.70
C ARG A 117 -3.53 -2.47 -2.87
N ILE A 118 -2.61 -1.57 -3.25
CA ILE A 118 -2.81 -0.70 -4.41
C ILE A 118 -3.16 -1.47 -5.69
N ASP A 119 -4.05 -0.88 -6.49
CA ASP A 119 -4.36 -1.30 -7.86
C ASP A 119 -4.16 -0.12 -8.81
N ALA A 120 -3.09 -0.17 -9.60
CA ALA A 120 -2.73 0.95 -10.47
C ALA A 120 -3.73 1.14 -11.62
N GLN A 121 -4.26 0.06 -12.17
CA GLN A 121 -5.18 0.13 -13.30
C GLN A 121 -6.52 0.72 -12.85
N ALA A 122 -7.08 0.20 -11.76
CA ALA A 122 -8.36 0.65 -11.23
C ALA A 122 -8.27 2.11 -10.77
N ALA A 123 -7.17 2.51 -10.11
CA ALA A 123 -6.97 3.88 -9.65
C ALA A 123 -6.86 4.89 -10.82
N VAL A 124 -6.09 4.58 -11.86
CA VAL A 124 -5.98 5.47 -13.04
C VAL A 124 -7.30 5.56 -13.79
N GLN A 125 -8.03 4.45 -13.93
CA GLN A 125 -9.37 4.47 -14.54
C GLN A 125 -10.38 5.28 -13.73
N ALA A 126 -10.30 5.24 -12.40
CA ALA A 126 -11.13 6.07 -11.53
C ALA A 126 -10.79 7.56 -11.68
N ALA A 127 -9.50 7.90 -11.76
CA ALA A 127 -9.04 9.29 -11.97
C ALA A 127 -9.56 9.90 -13.27
N LEU A 128 -9.57 9.12 -14.36
CA LEU A 128 -10.11 9.54 -15.67
C LEU A 128 -11.62 9.78 -15.67
N LYS A 129 -12.35 9.17 -14.73
CA LYS A 129 -13.81 9.29 -14.58
C LYS A 129 -14.21 10.25 -13.45
N TYR A 130 -13.23 10.87 -12.81
CA TYR A 130 -13.46 11.74 -11.66
C TYR A 130 -14.00 13.09 -12.17
N CYS A 131 -15.30 13.32 -11.98
CA CYS A 131 -16.03 14.52 -12.38
C CYS A 131 -15.97 15.61 -11.31
#